data_AF-A0A3B8MAV5-F1
#
_entry.id   AF-A0A3B8MAV5-F1
#
_cell.length_a   1.000
_cell.length_b   1.000
_cell.length_c   1.000
_cell.angle_alpha   90.00
_cell.angle_beta   90.00
_cell.angle_gamma   90.00
#
_symmetry.space_group_name_H-M   'P 1'
#
loop_
_entity.id
_entity.type
_entity.pdbx_description
1 polymer ?
#
loop_
_entity_poly.entity_id
_entity_poly.type
_entity_poly.pdbx_seq_one_letter_code
_entity_poly.pdbx_strand_id
1 'polypeptide(L)'
;MTQRAFIIGIVLSAWANLWPAYISLVVHSSRADHAHLPVAMLIPFVALIVVNGWLGSRGRGLSASELLTICCMSMVAACMQGEWLSGYLLGIITAPYYFAAPENRWDELLLQYIPNWAVIPDRELVRGFYEGLPPGEPVPWGAWLTPVIWWGFFLGALFTANLCLSVLFRKQWMEHEKLAFPIATVLLQLTGASDERGRINDLIRNHLFRIGFAVTLLIIGWNIISWFVEGWLQFPILKGPGGKHLLSLGRGFPNFVLTFSILTLTFGYFTRSEILFSIWFFHFLAIAQAGILNRFGFDMGSSDIWCSFHPAVGWQSFGGMIVLVGWGAWIARDHLRRVFKHALGKEAGEDTEEMLSYRAATFLLGISVVFAAIWLNRSGMGWAQVFAFGFGTVVLYLG
;
A
#
# COMPACT_ATOMS: atom_id res chain seq x y z
N MET A 1 9.30 24.35 10.13
CA MET A 1 7.94 23.76 10.21
C MET A 1 7.07 24.68 11.05
N THR A 2 5.91 25.13 10.54
CA THR A 2 5.03 26.08 11.27
C THR A 2 3.95 25.32 12.05
N GLN A 3 3.50 25.88 13.17
CA GLN A 3 2.45 25.27 14.00
C GLN A 3 1.14 25.04 13.21
N ARG A 4 0.77 25.98 12.34
CA ARG A 4 -0.44 25.85 11.49
C ARG A 4 -0.35 24.65 10.55
N ALA A 5 0.79 24.44 9.89
CA ALA A 5 0.95 23.32 8.98
C ALA A 5 0.94 21.98 9.72
N PHE A 6 1.53 21.93 10.92
CA PHE A 6 1.51 20.72 11.75
C PHE A 6 0.10 20.34 12.18
N ILE A 7 -0.70 21.30 12.68
CA ILE A 7 -2.07 21.05 13.12
C ILE A 7 -2.94 20.60 11.94
N ILE A 8 -2.87 21.29 10.80
CA ILE A 8 -3.62 20.90 9.60
C ILE A 8 -3.19 19.52 9.12
N GLY A 9 -1.88 19.24 9.15
CA GLY A 9 -1.31 17.93 8.83
C GLY A 9 -1.91 16.82 9.71
N ILE A 10 -1.93 17.00 11.03
CA ILE A 10 -2.53 16.02 11.97
C ILE A 10 -4.01 15.79 11.66
N VAL A 11 -4.78 16.87 11.47
CA VAL A 11 -6.23 16.77 11.19
C VAL A 11 -6.44 15.99 9.88
N LEU A 12 -5.66 16.28 8.84
CA LEU A 12 -5.76 15.60 7.56
C LEU A 12 -5.32 14.14 7.64
N SER A 13 -4.28 13.83 8.41
CA SER A 13 -3.82 12.47 8.69
C SER A 13 -4.87 11.65 9.44
N ALA A 14 -5.54 12.24 10.44
CA ALA A 14 -6.64 11.61 11.16
C ALA A 14 -7.84 11.36 10.23
N TRP A 15 -8.20 12.35 9.42
CA TRP A 15 -9.28 12.22 8.43
C TRP A 15 -9.00 11.10 7.42
N ALA A 16 -7.78 11.03 6.88
CA ALA A 16 -7.37 10.00 5.94
C ALA A 16 -7.53 8.59 6.50
N ASN A 17 -7.45 8.41 7.82
CA ASN A 17 -7.68 7.11 8.46
C ASN A 17 -9.15 6.85 8.83
N LEU A 18 -9.83 7.87 9.38
CA LEU A 18 -11.21 7.74 9.86
C LEU A 18 -12.21 7.56 8.72
N TRP A 19 -12.08 8.35 7.66
CA TRP A 19 -13.08 8.36 6.58
C TRP A 19 -13.16 7.01 5.84
N PRO A 20 -12.05 6.39 5.41
CA PRO A 20 -12.10 5.07 4.77
C PRO A 20 -12.53 3.96 5.73
N ALA A 21 -12.07 3.99 6.98
CA ALA A 21 -12.46 2.99 7.99
C ALA A 21 -13.99 3.03 8.23
N TYR A 22 -14.57 4.22 8.39
CA TYR A 22 -16.00 4.39 8.58
C TYR A 22 -16.81 3.94 7.35
N ILE A 23 -16.39 4.37 6.15
CA ILE A 23 -17.10 4.00 4.92
C ILE A 23 -17.04 2.48 4.67
N SER A 24 -15.90 1.85 4.93
CA SER A 24 -15.71 0.42 4.67
C SER A 24 -16.38 -0.46 5.72
N LEU A 25 -16.21 -0.15 7.02
CA LEU A 25 -16.64 -1.02 8.12
C LEU A 25 -18.07 -0.74 8.61
N VAL A 26 -18.56 0.50 8.47
CA VAL A 26 -19.90 0.89 8.95
C VAL A 26 -20.87 1.04 7.78
N VAL A 27 -20.50 1.86 6.80
CA VAL A 27 -21.40 2.18 5.67
C VAL A 27 -21.41 1.07 4.61
N HIS A 28 -20.40 0.19 4.61
CA HIS A 28 -20.23 -0.87 3.60
C HIS A 28 -20.27 -0.34 2.16
N SER A 29 -19.67 0.84 1.93
CA SER A 29 -19.69 1.54 0.64
C SER A 29 -18.30 1.55 -0.03
N SER A 30 -18.12 2.40 -1.05
CA SER A 30 -16.94 2.42 -1.92
C SER A 30 -15.65 2.65 -1.15
N ARG A 31 -14.62 1.90 -1.50
CA ARG A 31 -13.33 1.89 -0.82
C ARG A 31 -12.46 3.06 -1.27
N ALA A 32 -12.21 3.99 -0.35
CA ALA A 32 -11.37 5.19 -0.57
C ALA A 32 -9.87 4.96 -0.26
N ASP A 33 -9.53 3.76 0.22
CA ASP A 33 -8.20 3.35 0.68
C ASP A 33 -7.35 2.62 -0.37
N HIS A 34 -7.91 2.31 -1.55
CA HIS A 34 -7.17 1.64 -2.63
C HIS A 34 -6.29 2.63 -3.42
N ALA A 35 -5.06 2.19 -3.74
CA ALA A 35 -4.00 2.85 -4.52
C ALA A 35 -2.90 3.59 -3.72
N HIS A 36 -1.71 3.69 -4.34
CA HIS A 36 -0.54 4.40 -3.81
C HIS A 36 -0.75 5.92 -3.59
N LEU A 37 -1.82 6.46 -4.16
CA LEU A 37 -2.22 7.85 -4.02
C LEU A 37 -3.68 7.85 -3.53
N PRO A 38 -3.90 7.63 -2.22
CA PRO A 38 -5.24 7.32 -1.76
C PRO A 38 -6.21 8.47 -1.94
N VAL A 39 -7.40 8.15 -2.40
CA VAL A 39 -8.51 9.10 -2.59
C VAL A 39 -8.85 9.78 -1.26
N ALA A 40 -8.75 9.03 -0.16
CA ALA A 40 -8.90 9.47 1.21
C ALA A 40 -8.04 10.70 1.58
N MET A 41 -6.82 10.77 1.05
CA MET A 41 -5.90 11.88 1.26
C MET A 41 -6.03 12.92 0.13
N LEU A 42 -6.12 12.47 -1.12
CA LEU A 42 -6.07 13.35 -2.28
C LEU A 42 -7.27 14.30 -2.34
N ILE A 43 -8.50 13.84 -2.07
CA ILE A 43 -9.70 14.70 -2.09
C ILE A 43 -9.59 15.86 -1.09
N PRO A 44 -9.39 15.61 0.22
CA PRO A 44 -9.31 16.69 1.19
C PRO A 44 -8.04 17.54 1.00
N PHE A 45 -6.95 16.96 0.48
CA PHE A 45 -5.74 17.72 0.14
C PHE A 45 -5.95 18.68 -1.04
N VAL A 46 -6.60 18.24 -2.12
CA VAL A 46 -6.96 19.10 -3.26
C VAL A 46 -7.95 20.18 -2.81
N ALA A 47 -8.94 19.83 -1.99
CA ALA A 47 -9.85 20.81 -1.39
C ALA A 47 -9.09 21.86 -0.57
N LEU A 48 -8.10 21.44 0.23
CA LEU A 48 -7.23 22.35 0.98
C LEU A 48 -6.46 23.27 0.03
N ILE A 49 -5.92 22.78 -1.09
CA ILE A 49 -5.20 23.65 -2.04
C ILE A 49 -6.14 24.67 -2.68
N VAL A 50 -7.37 24.29 -3.04
CA VAL A 50 -8.37 25.22 -3.59
C VAL A 50 -8.72 26.30 -2.58
N VAL A 51 -9.00 25.91 -1.32
CA VAL A 51 -9.24 26.85 -0.23
C VAL A 51 -8.01 27.73 0.02
N ASN A 52 -6.81 27.17 -0.08
CA ASN A 52 -5.56 27.90 0.06
C ASN A 52 -5.37 28.95 -1.04
N GLY A 53 -5.71 28.65 -2.29
CA GLY A 53 -5.68 29.61 -3.39
C GLY A 53 -6.60 30.80 -3.12
N TRP A 54 -7.79 30.54 -2.58
CA TRP A 54 -8.73 31.58 -2.16
C TRP A 54 -8.23 32.38 -0.95
N LEU A 55 -7.70 31.73 0.10
CA LEU A 55 -7.12 32.41 1.27
C LEU A 55 -5.87 33.21 0.92
N GLY A 56 -5.07 32.73 -0.03
CA GLY A 56 -3.90 33.40 -0.58
C GLY A 56 -4.25 34.72 -1.24
N SER A 57 -5.38 34.78 -1.96
CA SER A 57 -5.89 36.05 -2.52
C SER A 57 -6.24 37.10 -1.45
N ARG A 58 -6.39 36.67 -0.18
CA ARG A 58 -6.67 37.51 1.00
C ARG A 58 -5.46 37.68 1.92
N GLY A 59 -4.26 37.29 1.49
CA GLY A 59 -3.02 37.40 2.27
C GLY A 59 -2.86 36.38 3.41
N ARG A 60 -3.75 35.37 3.51
CA ARG A 60 -3.73 34.34 4.57
C ARG A 60 -3.36 32.94 4.04
N GLY A 61 -2.68 32.87 2.91
CA GLY A 61 -2.27 31.60 2.30
C GLY A 61 -1.18 30.86 3.09
N LEU A 62 -1.20 29.55 2.97
CA LEU A 62 -0.12 28.62 3.29
C LEU A 62 0.98 28.70 2.23
N SER A 63 2.24 28.59 2.66
CA SER A 63 3.39 28.53 1.77
C SER A 63 3.51 27.15 1.11
N ALA A 64 4.32 27.06 0.05
CA ALA A 64 4.63 25.78 -0.62
C ALA A 64 5.25 24.76 0.35
N SER A 65 6.15 25.20 1.24
CA SER A 65 6.77 24.35 2.26
C SER A 65 5.76 23.82 3.30
N GLU A 66 4.74 24.60 3.64
CA GLU A 66 3.68 24.18 4.55
C GLU A 66 2.75 23.17 3.90
N LEU A 67 2.34 23.42 2.65
CA LEU A 67 1.55 22.47 1.88
C LEU A 67 2.30 21.15 1.65
N LEU A 68 3.61 21.21 1.38
CA LEU A 68 4.45 20.03 1.24
C LEU A 68 4.54 19.24 2.56
N THR A 69 4.68 19.93 3.69
CA THR A 69 4.68 19.29 5.01
C THR A 69 3.36 18.56 5.27
N ILE A 70 2.22 19.23 5.03
CA ILE A 70 0.88 18.65 5.17
C ILE A 70 0.71 17.45 4.24
N CYS A 71 1.19 17.56 2.99
CA CYS A 71 1.16 16.49 2.00
C CYS A 71 1.91 15.26 2.49
N CYS A 72 3.16 15.42 2.94
CA CYS A 72 3.97 14.31 3.43
C CYS A 72 3.35 13.65 4.67
N MET A 73 2.89 14.43 5.65
CA MET A 73 2.25 13.92 6.87
C MET A 73 0.99 13.09 6.56
N SER A 74 0.12 13.63 5.69
CA SER A 74 -1.13 12.97 5.31
C SER A 74 -0.89 11.76 4.40
N MET A 75 0.11 11.81 3.51
CA MET A 75 0.46 10.68 2.64
C MET A 75 1.01 9.50 3.44
N VAL A 76 1.93 9.75 4.38
CA VAL A 76 2.43 8.70 5.30
C VAL A 76 1.27 8.08 6.08
N ALA A 77 0.37 8.91 6.63
CA ALA A 77 -0.78 8.42 7.37
C ALA A 77 -1.78 7.65 6.48
N ALA A 78 -1.97 8.06 5.24
CA ALA A 78 -2.87 7.41 4.29
C ALA A 78 -2.30 6.07 3.80
N CYS A 79 -0.98 5.91 3.69
CA CYS A 79 -0.37 4.61 3.43
C CYS A 79 -0.64 3.57 4.53
N MET A 80 -1.06 4.00 5.72
CA MET A 80 -1.35 3.14 6.88
C MET A 80 -2.85 2.91 7.13
N GLN A 81 -3.72 3.43 6.26
CA GLN A 81 -5.17 3.49 6.50
C GLN A 81 -5.92 2.17 6.23
N GLY A 82 -7.14 2.10 6.76
CA GLY A 82 -8.18 1.16 6.33
C GLY A 82 -7.95 -0.30 6.74
N GLU A 83 -8.44 -1.22 5.91
CA GLU A 83 -8.43 -2.66 6.17
C GLU A 83 -7.01 -3.26 6.16
N TRP A 84 -6.07 -2.64 5.43
CA TRP A 84 -4.75 -3.21 5.14
C TRP A 84 -3.84 -3.42 6.35
N LEU A 85 -3.67 -2.39 7.18
CA LEU A 85 -2.92 -2.56 8.41
C LEU A 85 -3.87 -2.80 9.58
N SER A 86 -4.83 -1.89 9.80
CA SER A 86 -5.69 -1.97 10.98
C SER A 86 -6.66 -3.15 10.92
N GLY A 87 -7.32 -3.41 9.79
CA GLY A 87 -8.24 -4.54 9.65
C GLY A 87 -7.54 -5.90 9.80
N TYR A 88 -6.48 -6.14 9.02
CA TYR A 88 -5.73 -7.40 9.12
C TYR A 88 -5.04 -7.57 10.47
N LEU A 89 -4.46 -6.52 11.06
CA LEU A 89 -3.80 -6.64 12.35
C LEU A 89 -4.81 -6.99 13.46
N LEU A 90 -5.94 -6.29 13.52
CA LEU A 90 -6.99 -6.59 14.48
C LEU A 90 -7.55 -8.00 14.26
N GLY A 91 -7.71 -8.41 13.00
CA GLY A 91 -8.05 -9.78 12.63
C GLY A 91 -7.02 -10.81 13.10
N ILE A 92 -5.72 -10.58 12.88
CA ILE A 92 -4.65 -11.50 13.32
C ILE A 92 -4.63 -11.65 14.85
N ILE A 93 -4.89 -10.56 15.58
CA ILE A 93 -4.91 -10.56 17.06
C ILE A 93 -6.09 -11.37 17.61
N THR A 94 -7.22 -11.43 16.89
CA THR A 94 -8.49 -11.97 17.41
C THR A 94 -8.90 -13.31 16.78
N ALA A 95 -8.63 -13.50 15.48
CA ALA A 95 -9.07 -14.65 14.69
C ALA A 95 -8.70 -16.03 15.28
N PRO A 96 -7.50 -16.27 15.84
CA PRO A 96 -7.15 -17.59 16.35
C PRO A 96 -8.13 -18.09 17.41
N TYR A 97 -8.57 -17.23 18.34
CA TYR A 97 -9.51 -17.60 19.40
C TYR A 97 -10.97 -17.53 18.96
N TYR A 98 -11.31 -16.66 17.99
CA TYR A 98 -12.68 -16.58 17.44
C TYR A 98 -13.05 -17.80 16.61
N PHE A 99 -12.17 -18.22 15.70
CA PHE A 99 -12.44 -19.30 14.75
C PHE A 99 -12.02 -20.68 15.26
N ALA A 100 -11.49 -20.80 16.49
CA ALA A 100 -11.17 -22.08 17.09
C ALA A 100 -12.43 -22.90 17.36
N ALA A 101 -12.53 -24.05 16.69
CA ALA A 101 -13.69 -24.92 16.73
C ALA A 101 -13.27 -26.39 16.93
N PRO A 102 -14.13 -27.25 17.49
CA PRO A 102 -13.83 -28.67 17.66
C PRO A 102 -13.42 -29.38 16.35
N GLU A 103 -13.94 -28.93 15.21
CA GLU A 103 -13.67 -29.52 13.89
C GLU A 103 -12.24 -29.24 13.39
N ASN A 104 -11.71 -28.05 13.68
CA ASN A 104 -10.36 -27.67 13.27
C ASN A 104 -9.30 -27.97 14.35
N ARG A 105 -9.74 -28.23 15.59
CA ARG A 105 -8.90 -28.60 16.75
C ARG A 105 -7.79 -27.59 17.02
N TRP A 106 -8.02 -26.31 16.74
CA TRP A 106 -7.01 -25.27 16.92
C TRP A 106 -6.57 -25.13 18.37
N ASP A 107 -7.44 -25.38 19.35
CA ASP A 107 -7.07 -25.41 20.77
C ASP A 107 -5.91 -26.38 21.05
N GLU A 108 -5.96 -27.57 20.45
CA GLU A 108 -4.95 -28.61 20.65
C GLU A 108 -3.74 -28.43 19.73
N LEU A 109 -3.94 -27.95 18.50
CA LEU A 109 -2.91 -28.00 17.45
C LEU A 109 -2.19 -26.67 17.23
N LEU A 110 -2.82 -25.54 17.55
CA LEU A 110 -2.34 -24.21 17.15
C LEU A 110 -2.19 -23.27 18.35
N LEU A 111 -3.23 -23.08 19.16
CA LEU A 111 -3.28 -22.05 20.19
C LEU A 111 -2.20 -22.23 21.26
N GLN A 112 -1.80 -23.46 21.56
CA GLN A 112 -0.69 -23.75 22.49
C GLN A 112 0.67 -23.19 22.05
N TYR A 113 0.85 -22.90 20.76
CA TYR A 113 2.09 -22.34 20.20
C TYR A 113 2.04 -20.83 19.98
N ILE A 114 0.86 -20.23 20.14
CA ILE A 114 0.68 -18.78 19.96
C ILE A 114 0.83 -18.11 21.33
N PRO A 115 1.77 -17.17 21.49
CA PRO A 115 1.94 -16.51 22.77
C PRO A 115 0.80 -15.52 23.06
N ASN A 116 0.37 -15.49 24.33
CA ASN A 116 -0.70 -14.61 24.81
C ASN A 116 -0.40 -13.11 24.68
N TRP A 117 0.85 -12.72 24.43
CA TRP A 117 1.20 -11.31 24.18
C TRP A 117 0.93 -10.88 22.74
N ALA A 118 0.76 -11.82 21.79
CA ALA A 118 0.56 -11.53 20.37
C ALA A 118 -0.92 -11.51 19.95
N VAL A 119 -1.79 -12.13 20.75
CA VAL A 119 -3.22 -12.31 20.48
C VAL A 119 -4.03 -12.03 21.74
N ILE A 120 -5.35 -11.96 21.64
CA ILE A 120 -6.25 -11.87 22.80
C ILE A 120 -6.73 -13.28 23.17
N PRO A 121 -6.25 -13.88 24.27
CA PRO A 121 -6.58 -15.25 24.67
C PRO A 121 -7.91 -15.32 25.45
N ASP A 122 -8.94 -14.63 24.96
CA ASP A 122 -10.26 -14.56 25.61
C ASP A 122 -11.35 -14.61 24.54
N ARG A 123 -12.13 -15.71 24.56
CA ARG A 123 -13.18 -15.97 23.56
C ARG A 123 -14.35 -14.99 23.68
N GLU A 124 -14.72 -14.57 24.89
CA GLU A 124 -15.85 -13.64 25.08
C GLU A 124 -15.49 -12.25 24.58
N LEU A 125 -14.27 -11.76 24.92
CA LEU A 125 -13.80 -10.46 24.45
C LEU A 125 -13.66 -10.42 22.92
N VAL A 126 -13.14 -11.49 22.34
CA VAL A 126 -12.99 -11.63 20.89
C VAL A 126 -14.36 -11.76 20.20
N ARG A 127 -15.31 -12.46 20.81
CA ARG A 127 -16.69 -12.54 20.30
C ARG A 127 -17.35 -11.16 20.27
N GLY A 128 -17.18 -10.36 21.32
CA GLY A 128 -17.66 -8.97 21.36
C GLY A 128 -17.07 -8.08 20.27
N PHE A 129 -15.85 -8.38 19.78
CA PHE A 129 -15.26 -7.67 18.63
C PHE A 129 -15.95 -7.99 17.30
N TYR A 130 -16.32 -9.25 17.06
CA TYR A 130 -16.94 -9.68 15.80
C TYR A 130 -18.46 -9.54 15.78
N GLU A 131 -19.13 -9.90 16.88
CA GLU A 131 -20.59 -9.92 17.00
C GLU A 131 -21.16 -8.60 17.58
N GLY A 132 -20.29 -7.74 18.13
CA GLY A 132 -20.65 -6.50 18.79
C GLY A 132 -20.79 -6.64 20.30
N LEU A 133 -20.45 -5.57 21.01
CA LEU A 133 -20.59 -5.49 22.47
C LEU A 133 -22.05 -5.24 22.87
N PRO A 134 -22.52 -5.79 24.01
CA PRO A 134 -23.80 -5.43 24.59
C PRO A 134 -23.95 -3.91 24.79
N PRO A 135 -25.16 -3.34 24.64
CA PRO A 135 -25.38 -1.91 24.82
C PRO A 135 -24.94 -1.43 26.21
N GLY A 136 -24.07 -0.43 26.25
CA GLY A 136 -23.59 0.18 27.50
C GLY A 136 -22.31 -0.44 28.07
N GLU A 137 -21.81 -1.55 27.51
CA GLU A 137 -20.51 -2.07 27.90
C GLU A 137 -19.36 -1.24 27.31
N PRO A 138 -18.35 -0.88 28.11
CA PRO A 138 -17.18 -0.16 27.62
C PRO A 138 -16.28 -1.11 26.81
N VAL A 139 -15.58 -0.54 25.82
CA VAL A 139 -14.56 -1.28 25.07
C VAL A 139 -13.44 -1.77 26.01
N PRO A 140 -13.07 -3.05 25.98
CA PRO A 140 -12.10 -3.65 26.92
C PRO A 140 -10.65 -3.32 26.54
N TRP A 141 -10.28 -2.03 26.53
CA TRP A 141 -8.96 -1.53 26.09
C TRP A 141 -7.77 -2.21 26.78
N GLY A 142 -7.94 -2.66 28.03
CA GLY A 142 -6.89 -3.37 28.77
C GLY A 142 -6.41 -4.64 28.09
N ALA A 143 -7.32 -5.41 27.47
CA ALA A 143 -6.98 -6.64 26.76
C ALA A 143 -6.23 -6.37 25.44
N TRP A 144 -6.49 -5.23 24.81
CA TRP A 144 -5.85 -4.83 23.55
C TRP A 144 -4.46 -4.25 23.73
N LEU A 145 -4.16 -3.68 24.91
CA LEU A 145 -2.93 -2.93 25.14
C LEU A 145 -1.68 -3.77 24.89
N THR A 146 -1.64 -5.00 25.41
CA THR A 146 -0.47 -5.87 25.29
C THR A 146 -0.21 -6.29 23.83
N PRO A 147 -1.18 -6.87 23.08
CA PRO A 147 -0.98 -7.18 21.66
C PRO A 147 -0.61 -5.96 20.82
N VAL A 148 -1.33 -4.85 20.98
CA VAL A 148 -1.09 -3.64 20.18
C VAL A 148 0.30 -3.06 20.41
N ILE A 149 0.81 -3.07 21.65
CA ILE A 149 2.17 -2.60 21.93
C ILE A 149 3.23 -3.50 21.28
N TRP A 150 3.10 -4.82 21.42
CA TRP A 150 4.09 -5.75 20.86
C TRP A 150 4.10 -5.77 19.33
N TRP A 151 2.92 -5.74 18.72
CA TRP A 151 2.80 -5.55 17.28
C TRP A 151 3.28 -4.16 16.84
N GLY A 152 3.05 -3.13 17.65
CA GLY A 152 3.56 -1.78 17.43
C GLY A 152 5.09 -1.72 17.37
N PHE A 153 5.79 -2.42 18.28
CA PHE A 153 7.25 -2.53 18.21
C PHE A 153 7.73 -3.27 16.96
N PHE A 154 7.03 -4.35 16.57
CA PHE A 154 7.34 -5.08 15.35
C PHE A 154 7.17 -4.22 14.10
N LEU A 155 6.03 -3.53 13.96
CA LEU A 155 5.77 -2.61 12.86
C LEU A 155 6.77 -1.45 12.85
N GLY A 156 7.09 -0.90 14.01
CA GLY A 156 8.12 0.14 14.16
C GLY A 156 9.49 -0.31 13.66
N ALA A 157 9.89 -1.55 13.95
CA ALA A 157 11.12 -2.13 13.44
C ALA A 157 11.06 -2.31 11.90
N LEU A 158 9.95 -2.81 11.35
CA LEU A 158 9.78 -2.94 9.89
C LEU A 158 9.84 -1.59 9.18
N PHE A 159 9.17 -0.56 9.71
CA PHE A 159 9.22 0.79 9.14
C PHE A 159 10.62 1.39 9.25
N THR A 160 11.31 1.16 10.37
CA THR A 160 12.71 1.61 10.54
C THR A 160 13.63 0.92 9.55
N ALA A 161 13.47 -0.38 9.32
CA ALA A 161 14.23 -1.13 8.32
C ALA A 161 13.99 -0.59 6.91
N ASN A 162 12.73 -0.35 6.53
CA ASN A 162 12.36 0.24 5.24
C ASN A 162 12.94 1.65 5.04
N LEU A 163 12.90 2.48 6.09
CA LEU A 163 13.50 3.81 6.08
C LEU A 163 15.02 3.73 5.87
N CYS A 164 15.69 2.82 6.57
CA CYS A 164 17.12 2.61 6.43
C CYS A 164 17.48 2.11 5.03
N LEU A 165 16.74 1.14 4.48
CA LEU A 165 16.93 0.69 3.09
C LEU A 165 16.74 1.84 2.10
N SER A 166 15.71 2.66 2.28
CA SER A 166 15.46 3.84 1.44
C SER A 166 16.64 4.79 1.46
N VAL A 167 17.24 5.08 2.63
CA VAL A 167 18.44 5.91 2.75
C VAL A 167 19.65 5.29 2.05
N LEU A 168 19.89 3.99 2.24
CA LEU A 168 21.08 3.30 1.67
C LEU A 168 21.02 3.22 0.14
N PHE A 169 19.82 3.02 -0.43
CA PHE A 169 19.61 2.90 -1.87
C PHE A 169 19.27 4.24 -2.55
N ARG A 170 18.96 5.31 -1.80
CA ARG A 170 18.53 6.60 -2.36
C ARG A 170 19.44 7.11 -3.46
N LYS A 171 20.76 7.24 -3.21
CA LYS A 171 21.72 7.73 -4.23
C LYS A 171 21.83 6.81 -5.42
N GLN A 172 21.78 5.49 -5.20
CA GLN A 172 21.80 4.53 -6.29
C GLN A 172 20.57 4.72 -7.20
N TRP A 173 19.38 4.80 -6.63
CA TRP A 173 18.14 5.00 -7.38
C TRP A 173 18.04 6.37 -8.04
N MET A 174 18.45 7.44 -7.35
CA MET A 174 18.34 8.82 -7.83
C MET A 174 19.41 9.17 -8.87
N GLU A 175 20.67 8.86 -8.60
CA GLU A 175 21.81 9.37 -9.38
C GLU A 175 22.23 8.41 -10.49
N HIS A 176 22.27 7.10 -10.19
CA HIS A 176 22.78 6.08 -11.11
C HIS A 176 21.66 5.49 -11.96
N GLU A 177 20.54 5.12 -11.34
CA GLU A 177 19.40 4.49 -12.03
C GLU A 177 18.37 5.52 -12.52
N LYS A 178 18.42 6.76 -12.00
CA LYS A 178 17.53 7.87 -12.36
C LYS A 178 16.07 7.44 -12.38
N LEU A 179 15.66 6.74 -11.33
CA LEU A 179 14.30 6.26 -11.19
C LEU A 179 13.34 7.46 -11.24
N ALA A 180 12.32 7.39 -12.08
CA ALA A 180 11.30 8.42 -12.10
C ALA A 180 10.38 8.27 -10.88
N PHE A 181 10.02 9.38 -10.24
CA PHE A 181 9.05 9.42 -9.13
C PHE A 181 7.79 10.21 -9.53
N PRO A 182 6.94 9.70 -10.44
CA PRO A 182 5.79 10.44 -10.98
C PRO A 182 4.86 10.99 -9.91
N ILE A 183 4.61 10.21 -8.85
CA ILE A 183 3.76 10.61 -7.72
C ILE A 183 4.35 11.83 -7.00
N ALA A 184 5.65 11.78 -6.68
CA ALA A 184 6.34 12.89 -6.03
C ALA A 184 6.33 14.14 -6.92
N THR A 185 6.58 13.99 -8.23
CA THR A 185 6.52 15.10 -9.19
C THR A 185 5.15 15.77 -9.21
N VAL A 186 4.07 14.98 -9.29
CA VAL A 186 2.69 15.51 -9.27
C VAL A 186 2.42 16.25 -7.96
N LEU A 187 2.79 15.69 -6.80
CA LEU A 187 2.58 16.33 -5.50
C LEU A 187 3.41 17.62 -5.34
N LEU A 188 4.65 17.65 -5.84
CA LEU A 188 5.50 18.84 -5.84
C LEU A 188 4.93 19.96 -6.73
N GLN A 189 4.36 19.60 -7.89
CA GLN A 189 3.67 20.55 -8.75
C GLN A 189 2.40 21.10 -8.10
N LEU A 190 1.58 20.24 -7.47
CA LEU A 190 0.36 20.64 -6.77
C LEU A 190 0.64 21.57 -5.58
N THR A 191 1.74 21.34 -4.86
CA THR A 191 2.17 22.18 -3.72
C THR A 191 2.87 23.47 -4.15
N GLY A 192 3.22 23.61 -5.43
CA GLY A 192 3.97 24.75 -5.96
C GLY A 192 5.41 24.81 -5.44
N ALA A 193 5.95 23.67 -4.99
CA ALA A 193 7.33 23.53 -4.54
C ALA A 193 8.33 23.40 -5.71
N SER A 194 7.84 23.08 -6.92
CA SER A 194 8.61 23.15 -8.16
C SER A 194 8.56 24.57 -8.76
N ASP A 195 9.70 25.11 -9.19
CA ASP A 195 9.82 26.40 -9.90
C ASP A 195 9.17 26.41 -11.30
N GLU A 196 8.66 25.26 -11.76
CA GLU A 196 8.02 25.13 -13.07
C GLU A 196 6.58 25.67 -13.10
N ARG A 197 6.20 26.24 -14.25
CA ARG A 197 4.82 26.65 -14.58
C ARG A 197 3.90 25.42 -14.50
N GLY A 198 2.96 25.41 -13.56
CA GLY A 198 2.09 24.25 -13.33
C GLY A 198 1.26 24.32 -12.06
N ARG A 199 0.93 25.53 -11.58
CA ARG A 199 0.09 25.67 -10.38
C ARG A 199 -1.31 25.15 -10.70
N ILE A 200 -2.05 24.68 -9.69
CA ILE A 200 -3.48 24.33 -9.84
C ILE A 200 -4.27 25.46 -10.54
N ASN A 201 -3.92 26.73 -10.30
CA ASN A 201 -4.54 27.85 -11.00
C ASN A 201 -4.35 27.82 -12.53
N ASP A 202 -3.20 27.37 -13.02
CA ASP A 202 -2.93 27.26 -14.46
C ASP A 202 -3.68 26.06 -15.06
N LEU A 203 -3.74 24.93 -14.34
CA LEU A 203 -4.56 23.76 -14.69
C LEU A 203 -6.04 24.13 -14.79
N ILE A 204 -6.58 24.80 -13.77
CA ILE A 204 -7.99 25.24 -13.75
C ILE A 204 -8.26 26.28 -14.83
N ARG A 205 -7.28 27.03 -15.32
CA ARG A 205 -7.45 27.98 -16.44
C ARG A 205 -7.46 27.29 -17.80
N ASN A 206 -6.86 26.10 -17.92
CA ASN A 206 -6.77 25.38 -19.19
C ASN A 206 -8.15 24.82 -19.62
N HIS A 207 -8.60 25.20 -20.81
CA HIS A 207 -9.89 24.77 -21.38
C HIS A 207 -9.98 23.24 -21.60
N LEU A 208 -8.89 22.61 -22.05
CA LEU A 208 -8.84 21.15 -22.25
C LEU A 208 -8.99 20.41 -20.92
N PHE A 209 -8.33 20.91 -19.87
CA PHE A 209 -8.46 20.35 -18.52
C PHE A 209 -9.89 20.49 -18.00
N ARG A 210 -10.53 21.66 -18.19
CA ARG A 210 -11.93 21.88 -17.79
C ARG A 210 -12.88 20.91 -18.47
N ILE A 211 -12.73 20.67 -19.76
CA ILE A 211 -13.56 19.71 -20.50
C ILE A 211 -13.34 18.31 -19.94
N GLY A 212 -12.09 17.85 -19.85
CA GLY A 212 -11.77 16.51 -19.34
C GLY A 212 -12.27 16.29 -17.90
N PHE A 213 -12.08 17.29 -17.04
CA PHE A 213 -12.58 17.29 -15.67
C PHE A 213 -14.12 17.24 -15.63
N ALA A 214 -14.80 18.11 -16.40
CA ALA A 214 -16.26 18.14 -16.43
C ALA A 214 -16.86 16.84 -16.95
N VAL A 215 -16.32 16.28 -18.04
CA VAL A 215 -16.78 14.99 -18.60
C VAL A 215 -16.61 13.87 -17.56
N THR A 216 -15.44 13.78 -16.93
CA THR A 216 -15.17 12.75 -15.92
C THR A 216 -16.05 12.93 -14.68
N LEU A 217 -16.23 14.17 -14.21
CA LEU A 217 -17.08 14.50 -13.06
C LEU A 217 -18.55 14.18 -13.35
N LEU A 218 -19.05 14.46 -14.55
CA LEU A 218 -20.42 14.14 -14.95
C LEU A 218 -20.65 12.63 -15.02
N ILE A 219 -19.69 11.87 -15.56
CA ILE A 219 -19.76 10.40 -15.59
C ILE A 219 -19.76 9.82 -14.18
N ILE A 220 -18.84 10.28 -13.31
CA ILE A 220 -18.78 9.83 -11.92
C ILE A 220 -20.05 10.23 -11.18
N GLY A 221 -20.50 11.48 -11.34
CA GLY A 221 -21.73 12.00 -10.72
C GLY A 221 -22.97 11.21 -11.15
N TRP A 222 -23.09 10.88 -12.44
CA TRP A 222 -24.15 10.00 -12.93
C TRP A 222 -24.08 8.61 -12.29
N ASN A 223 -22.89 8.02 -12.20
CA ASN A 223 -22.70 6.73 -11.55
C ASN A 223 -23.03 6.75 -10.04
N ILE A 224 -22.76 7.86 -9.35
CA ILE A 224 -23.16 8.05 -7.95
C ILE A 224 -24.70 8.11 -7.85
N ILE A 225 -25.36 8.92 -8.67
CA ILE A 225 -26.82 9.07 -8.61
C ILE A 225 -27.52 7.76 -8.97
N SER A 226 -27.09 7.10 -10.06
CA SER A 226 -27.63 5.81 -10.51
C SER A 226 -27.33 4.66 -9.55
N TRP A 227 -26.43 4.82 -8.57
CA TRP A 227 -26.26 3.84 -7.49
C TRP A 227 -27.43 3.86 -6.50
N PHE A 228 -28.02 5.03 -6.23
CA PHE A 228 -29.16 5.17 -5.29
C PHE A 228 -30.51 4.89 -5.94
N VAL A 229 -30.59 4.84 -7.28
CA VAL A 229 -31.85 4.66 -8.01
C VAL A 229 -31.83 3.34 -8.76
N GLU A 230 -32.66 2.41 -8.32
CA GLU A 230 -32.81 1.10 -8.97
C GLU A 230 -33.32 1.27 -10.42
N GLY A 231 -32.69 0.55 -11.36
CA GLY A 231 -33.06 0.53 -12.79
C GLY A 231 -32.34 1.55 -13.66
N TRP A 232 -31.54 2.46 -13.09
CA TRP A 232 -30.72 3.38 -13.89
C TRP A 232 -29.44 2.69 -14.40
N LEU A 233 -29.11 2.92 -15.67
CA LEU A 233 -27.90 2.38 -16.29
C LEU A 233 -26.67 3.13 -15.77
N GLN A 234 -25.72 2.36 -15.22
CA GLN A 234 -24.39 2.86 -14.86
C GLN A 234 -23.47 2.82 -16.08
N PHE A 235 -22.63 3.84 -16.23
CA PHE A 235 -21.57 3.82 -17.23
C PHE A 235 -20.44 2.89 -16.77
N PRO A 236 -20.05 1.87 -17.58
CA PRO A 236 -19.08 0.84 -17.20
C PRO A 236 -17.61 1.32 -17.29
N ILE A 237 -17.30 2.46 -16.69
CA ILE A 237 -16.03 3.19 -16.91
C ILE A 237 -15.08 3.08 -15.70
N LEU A 238 -15.58 2.61 -14.55
CA LEU A 238 -14.87 2.59 -13.26
C LEU A 238 -14.79 1.18 -12.63
N LYS A 239 -14.68 0.12 -13.44
CA LYS A 239 -14.63 -1.29 -12.98
C LYS A 239 -15.88 -1.75 -12.19
N GLY A 240 -17.06 -1.24 -12.51
CA GLY A 240 -18.32 -1.74 -11.94
C GLY A 240 -18.65 -3.17 -12.42
N PRO A 241 -19.53 -3.91 -11.71
CA PRO A 241 -19.92 -5.28 -12.08
C PRO A 241 -20.44 -5.39 -13.53
N GLY A 242 -21.16 -4.38 -14.02
CA GLY A 242 -21.67 -4.33 -15.39
C GLY A 242 -20.61 -4.04 -16.48
N GLY A 243 -19.36 -3.75 -16.11
CA GLY A 243 -18.26 -3.48 -17.05
C GLY A 243 -17.24 -4.60 -17.18
N LYS A 244 -17.46 -5.74 -16.53
CA LYS A 244 -16.60 -6.93 -16.61
C LYS A 244 -17.16 -7.89 -17.65
N HIS A 245 -16.49 -7.99 -18.79
CA HIS A 245 -16.82 -8.96 -19.83
C HIS A 245 -15.88 -10.15 -19.71
N LEU A 246 -16.43 -11.29 -19.31
CA LEU A 246 -15.68 -12.54 -19.23
C LEU A 246 -15.76 -13.26 -20.57
N LEU A 247 -14.60 -13.42 -21.20
CA LEU A 247 -14.45 -14.24 -22.39
C LEU A 247 -13.92 -15.61 -21.97
N SER A 248 -14.75 -16.64 -22.14
CA SER A 248 -14.34 -18.03 -21.90
C SER A 248 -13.55 -18.54 -23.10
N LEU A 249 -12.29 -18.90 -22.88
CA LEU A 249 -11.38 -19.35 -23.94
C LEU A 249 -11.48 -20.87 -24.21
N GLY A 250 -12.12 -21.63 -23.33
CA GLY A 250 -12.30 -23.07 -23.45
C GLY A 250 -12.16 -23.81 -22.13
N ARG A 251 -12.42 -25.12 -22.13
CA ARG A 251 -12.32 -25.96 -20.93
C ARG A 251 -10.87 -26.04 -20.44
N GLY A 252 -10.65 -25.74 -19.17
CA GLY A 252 -9.34 -25.74 -18.52
C GLY A 252 -8.60 -24.41 -18.58
N PHE A 253 -8.97 -23.49 -19.48
CA PHE A 253 -8.34 -22.17 -19.58
C PHE A 253 -9.04 -21.17 -18.65
N PRO A 254 -8.28 -20.34 -17.91
CA PRO A 254 -8.85 -19.23 -17.17
C PRO A 254 -9.62 -18.26 -18.08
N ASN A 255 -10.69 -17.65 -17.53
CA ASN A 255 -11.45 -16.64 -18.26
C ASN A 255 -10.62 -15.38 -18.47
N PHE A 256 -10.69 -14.82 -19.68
CA PHE A 256 -10.10 -13.51 -19.97
C PHE A 256 -11.10 -12.41 -19.60
N VAL A 257 -10.73 -11.58 -18.62
CA VAL A 257 -11.61 -10.53 -18.10
C VAL A 257 -11.28 -9.20 -18.78
N LEU A 258 -12.15 -8.78 -19.68
CA LEU A 258 -12.11 -7.44 -20.26
C LEU A 258 -12.82 -6.47 -19.32
N THR A 259 -12.15 -5.39 -18.96
CA THR A 259 -12.75 -4.31 -18.18
C THR A 259 -12.26 -2.98 -18.68
N PHE A 260 -13.20 -2.07 -18.97
CA PHE A 260 -12.87 -0.72 -19.35
C PHE A 260 -12.67 0.15 -18.11
N SER A 261 -11.52 0.81 -18.03
CA SER A 261 -11.13 1.68 -16.93
C SER A 261 -10.50 2.93 -17.52
N ILE A 262 -11.15 4.09 -17.35
CA ILE A 262 -10.65 5.35 -17.91
C ILE A 262 -9.30 5.75 -17.35
N LEU A 263 -9.05 5.45 -16.06
CA LEU A 263 -7.76 5.67 -15.41
C LEU A 263 -6.68 4.82 -16.08
N THR A 264 -6.95 3.52 -16.28
CA THR A 264 -6.01 2.60 -16.93
C THR A 264 -5.75 2.99 -18.38
N LEU A 265 -6.77 3.44 -19.11
CA LEU A 265 -6.63 3.95 -20.47
C LEU A 265 -5.77 5.22 -20.51
N THR A 266 -5.97 6.14 -19.57
CA THR A 266 -5.19 7.38 -19.47
C THR A 266 -3.72 7.08 -19.17
N PHE A 267 -3.44 6.20 -18.20
CA PHE A 267 -2.07 5.75 -17.94
C PHE A 267 -1.47 5.00 -19.14
N GLY A 268 -2.28 4.19 -19.81
CA GLY A 268 -1.87 3.47 -21.02
C GLY A 268 -1.45 4.42 -22.13
N TYR A 269 -2.16 5.52 -22.36
CA TYR A 269 -1.82 6.52 -23.36
C TYR A 269 -0.43 7.13 -23.16
N PHE A 270 -0.01 7.34 -21.91
CA PHE A 270 1.33 7.88 -21.58
C PHE A 270 2.43 6.81 -21.53
N THR A 271 2.06 5.53 -21.65
CA THR A 271 3.00 4.41 -21.55
C THR A 271 3.57 4.06 -22.92
N ARG A 272 4.87 3.72 -22.99
CA ARG A 272 5.52 3.30 -24.23
C ARG A 272 4.84 2.06 -24.82
N SER A 273 4.66 2.03 -26.15
CA SER A 273 3.96 0.95 -26.86
C SER A 273 4.54 -0.44 -26.61
N GLU A 274 5.86 -0.55 -26.44
CA GLU A 274 6.54 -1.82 -26.12
C GLU A 274 6.13 -2.40 -24.77
N ILE A 275 5.93 -1.53 -23.78
CA ILE A 275 5.45 -1.90 -22.44
C ILE A 275 3.99 -2.33 -22.53
N LEU A 276 3.16 -1.57 -23.25
CA LEU A 276 1.76 -1.94 -23.49
C LEU A 276 1.64 -3.30 -24.16
N PHE A 277 2.45 -3.56 -25.19
CA PHE A 277 2.50 -4.84 -25.88
C PHE A 277 2.84 -5.98 -24.93
N SER A 278 3.87 -5.79 -24.10
CA SER A 278 4.30 -6.78 -23.11
C SER A 278 3.19 -7.14 -22.13
N ILE A 279 2.45 -6.16 -21.60
CA ILE A 279 1.39 -6.41 -20.60
C ILE A 279 0.33 -7.38 -21.13
N TRP A 280 -0.26 -7.11 -22.29
CA TRP A 280 -1.31 -8.00 -22.79
C TRP A 280 -0.73 -9.31 -23.34
N PHE A 281 0.40 -9.28 -24.04
CA PHE A 281 1.02 -10.47 -24.61
C PHE A 281 1.41 -11.49 -23.53
N PHE A 282 2.11 -11.06 -22.48
CA PHE A 282 2.49 -11.95 -21.37
C PHE A 282 1.29 -12.39 -20.54
N HIS A 283 0.23 -11.58 -20.46
CA HIS A 283 -1.02 -12.02 -19.83
C HIS A 283 -1.68 -13.16 -20.61
N PHE A 284 -1.75 -13.07 -21.94
CA PHE A 284 -2.23 -14.18 -22.78
C PHE A 284 -1.34 -15.42 -22.66
N LEU A 285 -0.02 -15.24 -22.64
CA LEU A 285 0.92 -16.35 -22.43
C LEU A 285 0.69 -17.04 -21.07
N ALA A 286 0.45 -16.26 -20.01
CA ALA A 286 0.15 -16.79 -18.67
C ALA A 286 -1.17 -17.55 -18.64
N ILE A 287 -2.21 -17.09 -19.35
CA ILE A 287 -3.48 -17.82 -19.51
C ILE A 287 -3.24 -19.13 -20.27
N ALA A 288 -2.45 -19.11 -21.34
CA ALA A 288 -2.13 -20.30 -22.10
C ALA A 288 -1.39 -21.34 -21.24
N GLN A 289 -0.37 -20.90 -20.49
CA GLN A 289 0.37 -21.73 -19.55
C GLN A 289 -0.56 -22.33 -18.47
N ALA A 290 -1.39 -21.52 -17.82
CA ALA A 290 -2.34 -21.98 -16.82
C ALA A 290 -3.34 -23.00 -17.41
N GLY A 291 -3.86 -22.74 -18.61
CA GLY A 291 -4.76 -23.65 -19.30
C GLY A 291 -4.14 -25.00 -19.63
N ILE A 292 -2.88 -25.00 -20.07
CA ILE A 292 -2.11 -26.22 -20.34
C ILE A 292 -1.90 -27.01 -19.04
N LEU A 293 -1.47 -26.36 -17.96
CA LEU A 293 -1.25 -27.01 -16.65
C LEU A 293 -2.54 -27.64 -16.11
N ASN A 294 -3.66 -26.91 -16.16
CA ASN A 294 -4.97 -27.41 -15.77
C ASN A 294 -5.39 -28.63 -16.61
N ARG A 295 -5.05 -28.65 -17.90
CA ARG A 295 -5.40 -29.77 -18.78
C ARG A 295 -4.58 -31.03 -18.49
N PHE A 296 -3.34 -30.88 -18.05
CA PHE A 296 -2.51 -31.97 -17.55
C PHE A 296 -2.87 -32.42 -16.14
N GLY A 297 -3.80 -31.74 -15.46
CA GLY A 297 -4.19 -32.05 -14.08
C GLY A 297 -3.12 -31.67 -13.06
N PHE A 298 -2.22 -30.73 -13.40
CA PHE A 298 -1.20 -30.24 -12.48
C PHE A 298 -1.79 -29.19 -11.53
N ASP A 299 -2.18 -29.63 -10.34
CA ASP A 299 -2.74 -28.75 -9.30
C ASP A 299 -1.63 -28.32 -8.32
N MET A 300 -1.44 -27.00 -8.18
CA MET A 300 -0.48 -26.39 -7.24
C MET A 300 -1.17 -25.81 -6.00
N GLY A 301 -2.41 -26.25 -5.72
CA GLY A 301 -3.25 -25.73 -4.66
C GLY A 301 -4.12 -24.55 -5.14
N SER A 302 -4.86 -23.96 -4.21
CA SER A 302 -5.72 -22.81 -4.51
C SER A 302 -4.92 -21.54 -4.70
N SER A 303 -5.29 -20.71 -5.69
CA SER A 303 -4.84 -19.32 -5.74
C SER A 303 -5.35 -18.58 -4.50
N ASP A 304 -4.44 -18.09 -3.67
CA ASP A 304 -4.77 -17.14 -2.62
C ASP A 304 -5.17 -15.80 -3.25
N ILE A 305 -5.91 -14.98 -2.52
CA ILE A 305 -6.35 -13.63 -2.89
C ILE A 305 -5.14 -12.73 -3.21
N TRP A 306 -3.98 -13.07 -2.63
CA TRP A 306 -2.70 -12.38 -2.80
C TRP A 306 -1.81 -12.97 -3.89
N CYS A 307 -2.25 -14.06 -4.51
CA CYS A 307 -1.56 -14.67 -5.63
C CYS A 307 -2.10 -14.09 -6.96
N SER A 308 -1.36 -14.31 -8.04
CA SER A 308 -1.92 -14.14 -9.38
C SER A 308 -3.14 -15.05 -9.57
N PHE A 309 -3.90 -14.83 -10.65
CA PHE A 309 -5.09 -15.63 -11.00
C PHE A 309 -4.84 -17.15 -11.12
N HIS A 310 -3.58 -17.59 -11.11
CA HIS A 310 -3.17 -18.99 -11.07
C HIS A 310 -1.89 -19.14 -10.22
N PRO A 311 -1.79 -20.12 -9.31
CA PRO A 311 -0.64 -20.27 -8.40
C PRO A 311 0.71 -20.39 -9.12
N ALA A 312 0.76 -21.17 -10.20
CA ALA A 312 1.97 -21.33 -11.00
C ALA A 312 2.49 -19.99 -11.56
N VAL A 313 1.57 -19.12 -11.98
CA VAL A 313 1.92 -17.79 -12.48
C VAL A 313 2.42 -16.93 -11.32
N GLY A 314 1.80 -17.02 -10.14
CA GLY A 314 2.26 -16.31 -8.95
C GLY A 314 3.69 -16.68 -8.53
N TRP A 315 3.99 -17.98 -8.42
CA TRP A 315 5.34 -18.45 -8.10
C TRP A 315 6.37 -18.10 -9.17
N GLN A 316 5.99 -18.15 -10.45
CA GLN A 316 6.84 -17.70 -11.55
C GLN A 316 7.12 -16.20 -11.48
N SER A 317 6.12 -15.37 -11.21
CA SER A 317 6.28 -13.93 -11.03
C SER A 317 7.20 -13.63 -9.84
N PHE A 318 7.05 -14.37 -8.74
CA PHE A 318 7.96 -14.25 -7.58
C PHE A 318 9.40 -14.64 -7.93
N GLY A 319 9.60 -15.72 -8.68
CA GLY A 319 10.91 -16.11 -9.22
C GLY A 319 11.52 -15.04 -10.12
N GLY A 320 10.71 -14.40 -10.97
CA GLY A 320 11.11 -13.24 -11.76
C GLY A 320 11.56 -12.06 -10.89
N MET A 321 10.82 -11.79 -9.81
CA MET A 321 11.17 -10.73 -8.85
C MET A 321 12.51 -11.01 -8.14
N ILE A 322 12.77 -12.26 -7.75
CA ILE A 322 14.08 -12.66 -7.17
C ILE A 322 15.21 -12.32 -8.14
N VAL A 323 15.06 -12.64 -9.43
CA VAL A 323 16.08 -12.34 -10.44
C VAL A 323 16.27 -10.84 -10.61
N LEU A 324 15.18 -10.06 -10.66
CA LEU A 324 15.25 -8.60 -10.77
C LEU A 324 15.95 -7.95 -9.58
N VAL A 325 15.58 -8.33 -8.36
CA VAL A 325 16.22 -7.84 -7.12
C VAL A 325 17.69 -8.27 -7.06
N GLY A 326 17.99 -9.53 -7.40
CA GLY A 326 19.35 -10.02 -7.46
C GLY A 326 20.21 -9.27 -8.47
N TRP A 327 19.65 -8.96 -9.64
CA TRP A 327 20.31 -8.17 -10.68
C TRP A 327 20.50 -6.70 -10.27
N GLY A 328 19.49 -6.07 -9.65
CA GLY A 328 19.60 -4.72 -9.10
C GLY A 328 20.67 -4.64 -8.02
N ALA A 329 20.69 -5.58 -7.09
CA ALA A 329 21.73 -5.70 -6.06
C ALA A 329 23.12 -5.93 -6.68
N TRP A 330 23.21 -6.70 -7.77
CA TRP A 330 24.45 -6.93 -8.50
C TRP A 330 25.00 -5.67 -9.19
N ILE A 331 24.13 -4.83 -9.75
CA ILE A 331 24.50 -3.52 -10.31
C ILE A 331 24.93 -2.56 -9.19
N ALA A 332 24.18 -2.54 -8.09
CA ALA A 332 24.44 -1.66 -6.95
C ALA A 332 25.64 -2.10 -6.08
N ARG A 333 26.29 -3.24 -6.36
CA ARG A 333 27.30 -3.86 -5.49
C ARG A 333 28.45 -2.93 -5.10
N ASP A 334 28.91 -2.08 -6.03
CA ASP A 334 30.06 -1.22 -5.79
C ASP A 334 29.66 -0.01 -4.93
N HIS A 335 28.43 0.49 -5.11
CA HIS A 335 27.81 1.47 -4.21
C HIS A 335 27.62 0.89 -2.81
N LEU A 336 26.98 -0.27 -2.70
CA LEU A 336 26.74 -0.94 -1.41
C LEU A 336 28.06 -1.24 -0.67
N ARG A 337 29.10 -1.69 -1.38
CA ARG A 337 30.44 -1.90 -0.79
C ARG A 337 31.03 -0.61 -0.21
N ARG A 338 30.91 0.52 -0.90
CA ARG A 338 31.36 1.83 -0.38
C ARG A 338 30.56 2.24 0.86
N VAL A 339 29.24 2.10 0.81
CA VAL A 339 28.34 2.38 1.94
C VAL A 339 28.70 1.53 3.17
N PHE A 340 28.95 0.23 3.01
CA PHE A 340 29.38 -0.65 4.09
C PHE A 340 30.76 -0.28 4.66
N LYS A 341 31.73 0.05 3.81
CA LYS A 341 33.06 0.51 4.26
C LYS A 341 32.97 1.82 5.04
N HIS A 342 32.14 2.75 4.56
CA HIS A 342 31.87 4.01 5.23
C HIS A 342 31.19 3.79 6.58
N ALA A 343 30.19 2.90 6.65
CA ALA A 343 29.53 2.53 7.90
C ALA A 343 30.50 1.95 8.95
N LEU A 344 31.54 1.24 8.51
CA LEU A 344 32.62 0.72 9.35
C LEU A 344 33.71 1.77 9.69
N GLY A 345 33.55 3.02 9.27
CA GLY A 345 34.49 4.12 9.53
C GLY A 345 35.80 4.02 8.74
N LYS A 346 35.84 3.23 7.66
CA LYS A 346 37.07 2.99 6.87
C LYS A 346 37.28 4.00 5.74
N GLU A 347 36.25 4.72 5.34
CA GLU A 347 36.29 5.74 4.27
C GLU A 347 35.48 6.97 4.72
N ALA A 348 35.91 8.19 4.39
CA ALA A 348 35.11 9.39 4.56
C ALA A 348 34.03 9.44 3.48
N GLY A 349 32.78 9.66 3.87
CA GLY A 349 31.61 9.62 3.00
C GLY A 349 30.89 10.96 3.04
N GLU A 350 30.37 11.38 1.90
CA GLU A 350 29.51 12.55 1.78
C GLU A 350 28.06 12.17 2.12
N ASP A 351 27.79 12.12 3.42
CA ASP A 351 26.47 11.81 4.01
C ASP A 351 25.60 13.07 4.21
N THR A 352 26.13 14.25 3.87
CA THR A 352 25.59 15.55 4.29
C THR A 352 24.18 15.84 3.77
N GLU A 353 23.81 15.25 2.63
CA GLU A 353 22.48 15.39 2.02
C GLU A 353 21.52 14.24 2.38
N GLU A 354 21.99 13.24 3.13
CA GLU A 354 21.15 12.13 3.58
C GLU A 354 20.41 12.46 4.86
N MET A 355 19.21 11.89 5.02
CA MET A 355 18.41 12.06 6.22
C MET A 355 19.07 11.42 7.46
N LEU A 356 19.82 10.33 7.26
CA LEU A 356 20.60 9.63 8.28
C LEU A 356 21.99 9.34 7.71
N SER A 357 23.01 9.38 8.56
CA SER A 357 24.33 8.90 8.15
C SER A 357 24.27 7.43 7.78
N TYR A 358 25.10 7.01 6.82
CA TYR A 358 25.08 5.61 6.37
C TYR A 358 25.45 4.64 7.50
N ARG A 359 26.28 5.09 8.45
CA ARG A 359 26.58 4.34 9.67
C ARG A 359 25.35 4.13 10.55
N ALA A 360 24.57 5.18 10.81
CA ALA A 360 23.34 5.07 11.60
C ALA A 360 22.30 4.20 10.88
N ALA A 361 22.11 4.40 9.58
CA ALA A 361 21.17 3.62 8.78
C ALA A 361 21.53 2.12 8.76
N THR A 362 22.82 1.78 8.60
CA THR A 362 23.26 0.37 8.59
C THR A 362 23.07 -0.30 9.96
N PHE A 363 23.39 0.39 11.05
CA PHE A 363 23.25 -0.16 12.39
C PHE A 363 21.77 -0.31 12.81
N LEU A 364 20.95 0.71 12.52
CA LEU A 364 19.50 0.66 12.76
C LEU A 364 18.83 -0.41 11.91
N LEU A 365 19.26 -0.60 10.66
CA LEU A 365 18.79 -1.70 9.82
C LEU A 365 19.11 -3.05 10.45
N GLY A 366 20.34 -3.25 10.90
CA GLY A 366 20.77 -4.49 11.57
C GLY A 366 19.95 -4.79 12.82
N ILE A 367 19.78 -3.80 13.70
CA ILE A 367 18.95 -3.93 14.92
C ILE A 367 17.50 -4.27 14.54
N SER A 368 16.93 -3.56 13.57
CA SER A 368 15.53 -3.73 13.19
C SER A 368 15.27 -5.12 12.60
N VAL A 369 16.16 -5.60 11.74
CA VAL A 369 16.07 -6.94 11.14
C VAL A 369 16.24 -8.04 12.19
N VAL A 370 17.21 -7.90 13.10
CA VAL A 370 17.43 -8.88 14.19
C VAL A 370 16.23 -8.89 15.14
N PHE A 371 15.73 -7.72 15.53
CA PHE A 371 14.55 -7.60 16.37
C PHE A 371 13.33 -8.24 15.70
N ALA A 372 13.07 -7.94 14.42
CA ALA A 372 11.96 -8.53 13.67
C ALA A 372 12.09 -10.06 13.58
N ALA A 373 13.28 -10.60 13.33
CA ALA A 373 13.53 -12.03 13.27
C ALA A 373 13.29 -12.72 14.63
N ILE A 374 13.76 -12.12 15.73
CA ILE A 374 13.51 -12.62 17.09
C ILE A 374 12.02 -12.55 17.41
N TRP A 375 11.36 -11.45 17.06
CA TRP A 375 9.93 -11.26 17.29
C TRP A 375 9.11 -12.35 16.60
N LEU A 376 9.38 -12.63 15.31
CA LEU A 376 8.72 -13.68 14.54
C LEU A 376 8.99 -15.08 15.11
N ASN A 377 10.22 -15.33 15.55
CA ASN A 377 10.53 -16.60 16.20
C ASN A 377 9.77 -16.76 17.53
N ARG A 378 9.69 -15.69 18.33
CA ARG A 378 8.97 -15.68 19.61
C ARG A 378 7.46 -15.69 19.45
N SER A 379 6.92 -15.26 18.30
CA SER A 379 5.50 -15.38 17.97
C SER A 379 5.09 -16.79 17.56
N GLY A 380 6.03 -17.75 17.52
CA GLY A 380 5.77 -19.17 17.25
C GLY A 380 6.34 -19.69 15.92
N MET A 381 7.02 -18.86 15.13
CA MET A 381 7.63 -19.33 13.87
C MET A 381 8.96 -20.05 14.11
N GLY A 382 9.18 -21.16 13.43
CA GLY A 382 10.51 -21.78 13.37
C GLY A 382 11.52 -20.92 12.58
N TRP A 383 12.81 -21.05 12.90
CA TRP A 383 13.87 -20.26 12.26
C TRP A 383 13.91 -20.41 10.73
N ALA A 384 13.61 -21.60 10.20
CA ALA A 384 13.54 -21.82 8.76
C ALA A 384 12.45 -20.97 8.09
N GLN A 385 11.27 -20.89 8.71
CA GLN A 385 10.16 -20.06 8.25
C GLN A 385 10.47 -18.58 8.39
N VAL A 386 11.15 -18.17 9.47
CA VAL A 386 11.60 -16.78 9.65
C VAL A 386 12.57 -16.37 8.54
N PHE A 387 13.53 -17.21 8.18
CA PHE A 387 14.46 -16.90 7.08
C PHE A 387 13.76 -16.89 5.71
N ALA A 388 12.87 -17.84 5.45
CA ALA A 388 12.11 -17.87 4.20
C ALA A 388 11.19 -16.64 4.06
N PHE A 389 10.48 -16.28 5.13
CA PHE A 389 9.62 -15.10 5.18
C PHE A 389 10.44 -13.81 5.07
N GLY A 390 11.56 -13.72 5.78
CA GLY A 390 12.47 -12.57 5.70
C GLY A 390 13.03 -12.38 4.30
N PHE A 391 13.47 -13.46 3.65
CA PHE A 391 13.91 -13.42 2.25
C PHE A 391 12.80 -12.94 1.32
N GLY A 392 11.60 -13.52 1.42
CA GLY A 392 10.47 -13.11 0.60
C GLY A 392 10.07 -11.65 0.82
N THR A 393 10.12 -11.18 2.06
CA THR A 393 9.89 -9.77 2.41
C THR A 393 10.93 -8.87 1.76
N VAL A 394 12.22 -9.18 1.86
CA VAL A 394 13.28 -8.38 1.23
C VAL A 394 13.11 -8.32 -0.28
N VAL A 395 12.77 -9.44 -0.92
CA VAL A 395 12.53 -9.48 -2.38
C VAL A 395 11.33 -8.63 -2.77
N LEU A 396 10.21 -8.72 -2.04
CA LEU A 396 8.99 -7.98 -2.38
C LEU A 396 9.05 -6.49 -2.06
N TYR A 397 9.90 -6.07 -1.12
CA TYR A 397 10.04 -4.65 -0.76
C TYR A 397 11.16 -3.94 -1.53
N LEU A 398 12.18 -4.66 -2.02
CA LEU A 398 13.23 -4.09 -2.87
C LEU A 398 12.89 -4.15 -4.37
N GLY A 399 12.11 -5.14 -4.80
CA GLY A 399 11.71 -5.32 -6.19
C GLY A 399 10.36 -4.68 -6.47
#